data_AF-A0A1A7Z2G8-F1
#
_entry.id   AF-A0A1A7Z2G8-F1
#
_cell.length_a   1.000
_cell.length_b   1.000
_cell.length_c   1.000
_cell.angle_alpha   90.00
_cell.angle_beta   90.00
_cell.angle_gamma   90.00
#
_symmetry.space_group_name_H-M   'P 1'
#
loop_
_entity.id
_entity.type
_entity.pdbx_description
1 polymer ?
#
loop_
_entity_poly.entity_id
_entity_poly.type
_entity_poly.pdbx_seq_one_letter_code
_entity_poly.pdbx_strand_id
1 'polypeptide(L)' 'NGKILMPALMLTAGKDPVLLPVFSNKMEDLIPNLSRGHIEESGHWTQMDKPAETNNILISWLTETHKKAGSIAMAPKL' A
#
# COMPACT_ATOMS: atom_id res chain seq x y z
N ASN A 1 -0.10 17.22 -15.63
CA ASN A 1 -0.62 16.78 -14.31
C ASN A 1 0.20 15.60 -13.80
N GLY A 2 0.99 15.78 -12.74
CA GLY A 2 1.96 14.79 -12.23
C GLY A 2 1.36 13.68 -11.35
N LYS A 3 0.34 12.98 -11.86
CA LYS A 3 -0.28 11.86 -11.13
C LYS A 3 0.63 10.62 -11.14
N ILE A 4 0.56 9.83 -10.07
CA ILE A 4 1.26 8.54 -9.91
C ILE A 4 0.29 7.42 -10.31
N LEU A 5 0.52 6.80 -11.47
CA LEU A 5 -0.44 5.85 -12.06
C LEU A 5 -0.16 4.39 -11.74
N MET A 6 1.03 4.04 -11.25
CA MET A 6 1.32 2.68 -10.79
C MET A 6 0.49 2.35 -9.54
N PRO A 7 0.13 1.06 -9.32
CA PRO A 7 -0.39 0.62 -8.03
C PRO A 7 0.57 1.01 -6.91
N ALA A 8 0.04 1.56 -5.82
CA ALA A 8 0.82 1.95 -4.65
C ALA A 8 0.13 1.47 -3.37
N LEU A 9 0.91 1.17 -2.34
CA LEU A 9 0.41 0.85 -1.01
C LEU A 9 0.92 1.90 -0.02
N MET A 10 -0.01 2.51 0.72
CA MET A 10 0.31 3.26 1.93
C MET A 10 0.02 2.39 3.16
N LEU A 11 1.06 2.04 3.91
CA LEU A 11 0.93 1.33 5.19
C LEU A 11 1.11 2.33 6.33
N THR A 12 0.06 2.55 7.11
CA THR A 12 0.08 3.45 8.27
C THR A 12 0.12 2.67 9.58
N ALA A 13 0.57 3.34 10.65
CA ALA A 13 0.70 2.77 11.97
C ALA A 13 -0.01 3.65 13.02
N GLY A 14 -0.78 3.05 13.92
CA GLY A 14 -1.64 3.78 14.86
C GLY A 14 -0.88 4.56 15.93
N LYS A 15 0.28 4.03 16.36
CA LYS A 15 1.13 4.66 17.39
C LYS A 15 2.36 5.35 16.81
N ASP A 16 2.36 5.65 15.51
CA ASP A 16 3.45 6.37 14.86
C ASP A 16 3.43 7.86 15.26
N PRO A 17 4.42 8.35 16.04
CA PRO A 17 4.45 9.75 16.45
C PRO A 17 5.03 10.67 15.36
N VAL A 18 5.62 10.11 14.31
CA VAL A 18 6.30 10.84 13.23
C VAL A 18 5.35 11.07 12.06
N LEU A 19 4.66 10.02 11.61
CA LEU A 19 3.73 10.07 10.49
C LEU A 19 2.34 9.58 10.93
N LEU A 20 1.56 10.48 11.50
CA LEU A 20 0.18 10.19 11.89
C LEU A 20 -0.63 9.71 10.68
N PRO A 21 -1.52 8.71 10.83
CA PRO A 21 -2.33 8.20 9.72
C PRO A 21 -3.10 9.30 8.96
N VAL A 22 -3.57 10.32 9.70
CA VAL A 22 -4.31 11.48 9.14
C VAL A 22 -3.50 12.29 8.12
N PHE A 23 -2.16 12.28 8.19
CA PHE A 23 -1.30 12.96 7.22
C PHE A 23 -1.31 12.31 5.85
N SER A 24 -1.72 11.04 5.77
CA SER A 24 -1.89 10.34 4.49
C SER A 24 -3.21 10.64 3.79
N ASN A 25 -4.10 11.45 4.39
CA ASN A 25 -5.38 11.81 3.79
C ASN A 25 -5.17 12.53 2.45
N LYS A 26 -6.06 12.25 1.48
CA LYS A 26 -6.07 12.85 0.13
C LYS A 26 -4.91 12.44 -0.78
N MET A 27 -4.08 11.47 -0.39
CA MET A 27 -3.09 10.91 -1.32
C MET A 27 -3.73 10.39 -2.62
N GLU A 28 -4.99 9.96 -2.57
CA GLU A 28 -5.78 9.50 -3.72
C GLU A 28 -5.95 10.56 -4.82
N ASP A 29 -5.92 11.84 -4.47
CA ASP A 29 -6.04 12.94 -5.44
C ASP A 29 -4.88 12.93 -6.45
N LEU A 30 -3.70 12.50 -5.98
CA LEU A 30 -2.47 12.38 -6.77
C LEU A 30 -2.17 10.93 -7.19
N ILE A 31 -2.62 9.95 -6.42
CA ILE A 31 -2.34 8.52 -6.60
C ILE A 31 -3.67 7.76 -6.78
N PRO A 32 -4.27 7.76 -7.98
CA PRO A 32 -5.59 7.14 -8.22
C PRO A 32 -5.65 5.63 -7.92
N ASN A 33 -4.51 4.92 -7.96
CA ASN A 33 -4.40 3.48 -7.72
C ASN A 33 -3.81 3.16 -6.32
N LEU A 34 -4.12 4.00 -5.33
CA LEU A 34 -3.66 3.82 -3.95
C LEU A 34 -4.46 2.74 -3.21
N SER A 35 -3.74 1.80 -2.63
CA SER A 35 -4.23 0.86 -1.62
C SER A 35 -3.77 1.29 -0.24
N ARG A 36 -4.50 0.89 0.81
CA ARG A 36 -4.18 1.24 2.19
C ARG A 36 -4.09 -0.01 3.07
N GLY A 37 -3.06 -0.03 3.90
CA GLY A 37 -2.93 -0.93 5.03
C GLY A 37 -2.79 -0.14 6.33
N HIS A 38 -3.15 -0.76 7.44
CA HIS A 38 -3.04 -0.13 8.76
C HIS A 38 -2.69 -1.16 9.84
N ILE A 39 -1.80 -0.79 10.75
CA ILE A 39 -1.47 -1.58 11.94
C ILE A 39 -1.61 -0.67 13.16
N GLU A 40 -2.72 -0.82 13.89
CA GLU A 40 -3.05 0.03 15.04
C GLU A 40 -1.94 -0.05 16.11
N GLU A 41 -1.53 -1.26 16.46
CA GLU A 41 -0.59 -1.53 17.55
C GLU A 41 0.89 -1.46 17.13
N SER A 42 1.24 -0.56 16.21
CA SER A 42 2.62 -0.37 15.72
C SER A 42 3.07 1.08 15.87
N GLY A 43 4.36 1.28 16.16
CA GLY A 43 5.05 2.56 16.00
C GLY A 43 5.54 2.75 14.56
N HIS A 44 6.48 3.69 14.38
CA HIS A 44 6.96 4.12 13.07
C HIS A 44 7.62 3.00 12.24
N TRP A 45 8.36 2.10 12.90
CA TRP A 45 9.08 1.01 12.23
C TRP A 45 8.27 -0.28 12.23
N THR A 46 7.20 -0.31 11.45
CA THR A 46 6.24 -1.44 11.37
C THR A 46 6.89 -2.79 11.14
N GLN A 47 7.93 -2.85 10.30
CA GLN A 47 8.69 -4.07 10.01
C GLN A 47 9.39 -4.65 11.26
N MET A 48 9.81 -3.79 12.20
CA MET A 48 10.46 -4.19 13.44
C MET A 48 9.44 -4.47 14.54
N ASP A 49 8.43 -3.61 14.68
CA ASP A 49 7.43 -3.70 15.74
C ASP A 49 6.44 -4.85 15.52
N LYS A 50 5.99 -5.02 14.27
CA LYS A 50 4.92 -5.92 13.84
C LYS A 50 5.30 -6.62 12.53
N PRO A 51 6.35 -7.46 12.53
CA PRO A 51 6.87 -8.09 11.32
C PRO A 51 5.85 -8.99 10.63
N ALA A 52 5.08 -9.77 11.39
CA ALA A 52 4.11 -10.71 10.84
C ALA A 52 2.96 -9.97 10.14
N GLU A 53 2.38 -8.97 10.81
CA GLU A 53 1.29 -8.15 10.27
C GLU A 53 1.76 -7.34 9.05
N THR A 54 2.96 -6.75 9.13
CA THR A 54 3.55 -6.03 8.01
C THR A 54 3.74 -6.94 6.79
N ASN A 55 4.31 -8.13 7.00
CA ASN A 55 4.52 -9.11 5.93
C ASN A 55 3.19 -9.58 5.33
N ASN A 56 2.19 -9.85 6.17
CA ASN A 56 0.88 -10.28 5.70
C ASN A 56 0.22 -9.23 4.81
N ILE A 57 0.27 -7.94 5.20
CA ILE A 57 -0.27 -6.85 4.39
C ILE A 57 0.49 -6.73 3.06
N LEU A 58 1.83 -6.72 3.12
CA LEU A 58 2.67 -6.54 1.94
C LEU A 58 2.49 -7.68 0.93
N ILE A 59 2.55 -8.94 1.38
CA ILE A 59 2.44 -10.12 0.53
C ILE A 59 1.03 -10.22 -0.08
N SER A 60 -0.01 -9.94 0.72
CA SER A 60 -1.39 -9.93 0.24
C SER A 60 -1.58 -8.89 -0.86
N TRP A 61 -1.12 -7.66 -0.62
CA TRP A 61 -1.19 -6.58 -1.59
C TRP A 61 -0.42 -6.89 -2.88
N LEU A 62 0.80 -7.40 -2.78
CA LEU A 62 1.60 -7.80 -3.95
C LEU A 62 0.89 -8.89 -4.75
N THR A 63 0.38 -9.93 -4.08
CA THR A 63 -0.34 -11.03 -4.73
C THR A 63 -1.57 -10.54 -5.49
N GLU A 64 -2.39 -9.70 -4.86
CA GLU A 64 -3.58 -9.13 -5.50
C GLU A 64 -3.23 -8.19 -6.66
N THR A 65 -2.21 -7.35 -6.48
CA THR A 65 -1.76 -6.39 -7.49
C THR A 65 -1.24 -7.12 -8.73
N HIS A 66 -0.43 -8.17 -8.55
CA HIS A 66 0.06 -8.98 -9.66
C HIS A 66 -1.04 -9.80 -10.35
N LYS A 67 -2.02 -10.33 -9.60
CA LYS A 67 -3.19 -10.99 -10.20
C LYS A 67 -3.99 -10.02 -11.08
N LYS A 68 -4.28 -8.81 -10.58
CA LYS A 68 -4.99 -7.77 -11.35
C LYS A 68 -4.21 -7.34 -12.59
N ALA A 69 -2.89 -7.15 -12.48
CA ALA A 69 -2.04 -6.82 -13.63
C ALA A 69 -1.96 -7.96 -14.66
N GLY A 70 -1.84 -9.21 -14.23
CA GLY A 70 -1.84 -10.39 -15.11
C GLY A 70 -3.17 -10.61 -15.84
N SER A 71 -4.29 -10.21 -15.23
CA SER A 71 -5.61 -10.21 -15.86
C SER A 71 -5.72 -9.22 -17.03
N ILE A 72 -4.90 -8.16 -17.03
CA ILE A 72 -4.85 -7.12 -18.08
C ILE A 72 -3.86 -7.51 -19.19
N ALA A 73 -2.90 -8.40 -18.93
CA ALA A 73 -1.81 -8.74 -19.83
C ALA A 73 -2.09 -9.88 -20.84
N MET A 74 -3.33 -10.39 -20.92
CA MET A 74 -3.78 -11.32 -21.98
C MET A 74 -4.10 -10.58 -23.31
N ALA A 75 -3.26 -9.61 -23.69
CA ALA A 75 -3.22 -9.18 -25.09
C ALA A 75 -2.40 -10.22 -25.87
N PRO A 76 -2.89 -10.76 -27.01
CA PRO A 76 -2.14 -11.75 -27.74
C PRO A 76 -0.81 -11.15 -28.17
N LYS A 77 0.30 -11.84 -27.86
CA LYS A 77 1.55 -11.57 -28.54
C LYS A 77 1.34 -11.95 -30.01
N LEU A 78 1.41 -10.94 -30.89
CA LEU A 78 1.53 -11.13 -32.34
C LEU A 78 2.81 -11.91 -32.67
#